data_AF-A0A7S1MRG3-F1
#
_entry.id   AF-A0A7S1MRG3-F1
#
_cell.length_a   1.000
_cell.length_b   1.000
_cell.length_c   1.000
_cell.angle_alpha   90.00
_cell.angle_beta   90.00
_cell.angle_gamma   90.00
#
_symmetry.space_group_name_H-M   'P 1'
#
loop_
_entity.id
_entity.type
_entity.pdbx_description
1 polymer ?
#
loop_
_entity_poly.entity_id
_entity_poly.type
_entity_poly.pdbx_seq_one_letter_code
_entity_poly.pdbx_strand_id
1 'polypeptide(L)'
;GLRTDNLGALGTRLLLRRMGVEEASPAFLAAAVRRCSRLMPQAASRCGPLQPRVHCYAEYSVELGGRLLEGTLERTNGLQDDTVPRPRWLRPVALPISAFVERELCAEFQLLEAACEVFARSASGGPPAPQAARGSMALAVTGASCLSCACAASQFRLLWPGVRLSVGMICRRGDAVPVSQAPAMGLATASS
;
A
#
# COMPACT_ATOMS: atom_id res chain seq x y z
N GLY A 1 -13.31 -23.04 0.51
CA GLY A 1 -12.53 -21.85 0.12
C GLY A 1 -12.34 -20.95 1.32
N LEU A 2 -11.15 -20.39 1.51
CA LEU A 2 -10.86 -19.45 2.60
C LEU A 2 -11.77 -18.22 2.47
N ARG A 3 -12.60 -17.96 3.48
CA ARG A 3 -13.52 -16.82 3.52
C ARG A 3 -12.92 -15.69 4.38
N THR A 4 -11.80 -15.12 3.92
CA THR A 4 -11.25 -13.90 4.54
C THR A 4 -11.01 -12.76 3.54
N ASP A 5 -11.25 -11.53 3.98
CA ASP A 5 -10.99 -10.30 3.22
C ASP A 5 -9.62 -9.68 3.54
N ASN A 6 -9.09 -9.97 4.73
CA ASN A 6 -7.78 -9.52 5.19
C ASN A 6 -7.12 -10.63 6.03
N LEU A 7 -5.79 -10.65 6.09
CA LEU A 7 -5.05 -11.69 6.83
C LEU A 7 -4.54 -11.17 8.19
N GLY A 8 -5.11 -10.08 8.69
CA GLY A 8 -4.51 -9.28 9.75
C GLY A 8 -3.15 -8.69 9.37
N ALA A 9 -2.53 -7.92 10.27
CA ALA A 9 -1.30 -7.21 9.96
C ALA A 9 -0.14 -8.17 9.61
N LEU A 10 0.06 -9.22 10.41
CA LEU A 10 1.13 -10.20 10.18
C LEU A 10 0.93 -10.97 8.87
N GLY A 11 -0.27 -11.49 8.63
CA GLY A 11 -0.56 -12.25 7.41
C GLY A 11 -0.45 -11.38 6.16
N THR A 12 -0.89 -10.13 6.22
CA THR A 12 -0.71 -9.17 5.12
C THR A 12 0.78 -8.87 4.88
N ARG A 13 1.61 -8.72 5.92
CA ARG A 13 3.08 -8.54 5.75
C ARG A 13 3.71 -9.74 5.04
N LEU A 14 3.39 -10.96 5.49
CA LEU A 14 3.91 -12.19 4.88
C LEU A 14 3.51 -12.31 3.41
N LEU A 15 2.24 -12.02 3.09
CA LEU A 15 1.74 -12.03 1.72
C LEU A 15 2.44 -10.98 0.84
N LEU A 16 2.54 -9.73 1.30
CA LEU A 16 3.21 -8.65 0.59
C LEU A 16 4.68 -8.99 0.30
N ARG A 17 5.41 -9.50 1.30
CA ARG A 17 6.79 -9.96 1.14
C ARG A 17 6.90 -11.08 0.10
N ARG A 18 5.97 -12.04 0.10
CA ARG A 18 5.95 -13.13 -0.89
C ARG A 18 5.70 -12.62 -2.31
N MET A 19 4.98 -11.51 -2.45
CA MET A 19 4.75 -10.77 -3.69
C MET A 19 5.86 -9.75 -3.98
N GLY A 20 6.98 -9.77 -3.26
CA GLY A 20 8.15 -8.90 -3.43
C GLY A 20 7.90 -7.42 -3.09
N VAL A 21 6.87 -7.12 -2.32
CA VAL A 21 6.67 -5.80 -1.69
C VAL A 21 7.44 -5.80 -0.37
N GLU A 22 8.30 -4.81 -0.18
CA GLU A 22 9.15 -4.69 1.01
C GLU A 22 8.35 -4.16 2.21
N GLU A 23 8.87 -4.35 3.42
CA GLU A 23 8.29 -3.72 4.61
C GLU A 23 8.85 -2.31 4.76
N ALA A 24 7.97 -1.31 4.96
CA ALA A 24 8.41 0.07 5.13
C ALA A 24 9.18 0.24 6.44
N SER A 25 10.22 1.08 6.42
CA SER A 25 11.10 1.24 7.58
C SER A 25 10.38 1.89 8.77
N PRO A 26 10.77 1.57 10.02
CA PRO A 26 10.22 2.22 11.20
C PRO A 26 10.42 3.75 11.20
N ALA A 27 11.55 4.22 10.65
CA ALA A 27 11.86 5.64 10.52
C ALA A 27 10.88 6.35 9.58
N PHE A 28 10.56 5.73 8.43
CA PHE A 28 9.54 6.23 7.51
C PHE A 28 8.17 6.26 8.19
N LEU A 29 7.76 5.19 8.86
CA LEU A 29 6.45 5.14 9.55
C LEU A 29 6.32 6.23 10.61
N ALA A 30 7.37 6.45 11.41
CA ALA A 30 7.39 7.52 12.39
C ALA A 30 7.29 8.91 11.73
N ALA A 31 7.96 9.12 10.59
CA ALA A 31 7.89 10.38 9.84
C ALA A 31 6.51 10.59 9.18
N ALA A 32 5.93 9.54 8.60
CA ALA A 32 4.59 9.56 8.01
C ALA A 32 3.55 9.97 9.04
N VAL A 33 3.59 9.42 10.27
CA VAL A 33 2.67 9.81 11.36
C VAL A 33 2.80 11.29 11.74
N ARG A 34 4.02 11.85 11.69
CA ARG A 34 4.23 13.30 11.95
C ARG A 34 3.69 14.18 10.82
N ARG A 35 3.82 13.75 9.57
CA ARG A 35 3.40 14.52 8.38
C ARG A 35 1.90 14.43 8.12
N CYS A 36 1.31 13.26 8.36
CA CYS A 36 -0.12 13.02 8.17
C CYS A 36 -0.74 12.63 9.52
N SER A 37 -1.23 13.64 10.25
CA SER A 37 -1.87 13.44 11.57
C SER A 37 -3.07 12.50 11.53
N ARG A 38 -3.69 12.32 10.36
CA ARG A 38 -4.78 11.36 10.12
C ARG A 38 -4.33 9.90 10.23
N LEU A 39 -3.03 9.62 10.12
CA LEU A 39 -2.49 8.28 10.39
C LEU A 39 -2.47 7.93 11.87
N MET A 40 -2.65 8.91 12.77
CA MET A 40 -2.73 8.63 14.19
C MET A 40 -3.99 7.80 14.47
N PRO A 41 -3.89 6.74 15.30
CA PRO A 41 -5.04 6.02 15.79
C PRO A 41 -6.08 6.96 16.39
N GLN A 42 -7.21 7.15 15.70
CA GLN A 42 -8.33 7.88 16.27
C GLN A 42 -8.97 7.02 17.36
N ALA A 43 -9.29 7.66 18.50
CA ALA A 43 -10.05 7.00 19.55
C ALA A 43 -11.35 6.47 18.95
N ALA A 44 -11.73 5.23 19.31
CA ALA A 44 -13.01 4.68 18.90
C ALA A 44 -14.12 5.63 19.40
N SER A 45 -14.88 6.22 18.48
CA SER A 45 -16.03 7.02 18.91
C SER A 45 -17.07 6.10 19.53
N ARG A 46 -17.67 6.58 20.62
CA ARG A 46 -18.57 5.80 21.48
C ARG A 46 -20.01 5.72 20.93
N CYS A 47 -20.30 6.41 19.82
CA CYS A 47 -21.65 6.47 19.25
C CYS A 47 -21.72 5.74 17.90
N GLY A 48 -22.26 4.52 17.92
CA GLY A 48 -22.70 3.78 16.74
C GLY A 48 -21.62 2.96 16.00
N PRO A 49 -22.03 2.11 15.04
CA PRO A 49 -21.13 1.33 14.21
C PRO A 49 -20.41 2.26 13.24
N LEU A 50 -19.28 2.81 13.66
CA LEU A 50 -18.40 3.57 12.78
C LEU A 50 -17.63 2.63 11.88
N GLN A 51 -17.83 2.78 10.58
CA GLN A 51 -16.93 2.20 9.59
C GLN A 51 -15.52 2.76 9.85
N PRO A 52 -14.51 1.91 10.10
CA PRO A 52 -13.17 2.39 10.37
C PRO A 52 -12.64 3.15 9.14
N ARG A 53 -12.18 4.38 9.36
CA ARG A 53 -11.46 5.14 8.35
C ARG A 53 -10.04 4.60 8.23
N VAL A 54 -9.71 4.14 7.02
CA VAL A 54 -8.38 3.74 6.60
C VAL A 54 -7.75 4.92 5.89
N HIS A 55 -6.65 5.40 6.44
CA HIS A 55 -5.83 6.45 5.85
C HIS A 55 -4.57 5.83 5.23
N CYS A 56 -4.18 6.33 4.07
CA CYS A 56 -3.01 5.90 3.35
C CYS A 56 -2.17 7.13 2.99
N TYR A 57 -0.86 7.04 3.26
CA TYR A 57 0.13 8.07 2.95
C TYR A 57 1.28 7.43 2.19
N ALA A 58 1.88 8.12 1.24
CA ALA A 58 3.08 7.66 0.57
C ALA A 58 4.07 8.78 0.27
N GLU A 59 5.36 8.43 0.28
CA GLU A 59 6.47 9.20 -0.27
C GLU A 59 7.05 8.44 -1.45
N TYR A 60 7.41 9.14 -2.52
CA TYR A 60 8.08 8.55 -3.67
C TYR A 60 9.25 9.43 -4.12
N SER A 61 10.28 8.77 -4.65
CA SER A 61 11.42 9.35 -5.34
C SER A 61 11.76 8.42 -6.50
N VAL A 62 11.37 8.83 -7.71
CA VAL A 62 11.39 8.00 -8.93
C VAL A 62 11.99 8.79 -10.09
N GLU A 63 13.04 8.26 -10.68
CA GLU A 63 13.60 8.74 -11.93
C GLU A 63 12.82 8.16 -13.12
N LEU A 64 12.35 9.01 -14.01
CA LEU A 64 11.60 8.64 -15.21
C LEU A 64 11.97 9.57 -16.37
N GLY A 65 12.48 9.00 -17.46
CA GLY A 65 12.88 9.78 -18.64
C GLY A 65 13.96 10.83 -18.34
N GLY A 66 14.90 10.51 -17.44
CA GLY A 66 15.96 11.42 -16.99
C GLY A 66 15.49 12.54 -16.04
N ARG A 67 14.24 12.49 -15.58
CA ARG A 67 13.68 13.45 -14.61
C ARG A 67 13.45 12.75 -13.27
N LEU A 68 13.93 13.35 -12.20
CA LEU A 68 13.61 12.91 -10.85
C LEU A 68 12.25 13.46 -10.42
N LEU A 69 11.34 12.57 -10.05
CA LEU A 69 10.02 12.86 -9.52
C LEU A 69 10.02 12.55 -8.03
N GLU A 70 9.82 13.58 -7.22
CA GLU A 70 9.68 13.43 -5.78
C GLU A 70 8.36 14.02 -5.31
N GLY A 71 7.73 13.39 -4.33
CA GLY A 71 6.49 13.90 -3.79
C GLY A 71 5.82 12.98 -2.79
N THR A 72 4.61 13.40 -2.41
CA THR A 72 3.79 12.73 -1.41
C THR A 72 2.36 12.54 -1.91
N LEU A 73 1.71 11.46 -1.49
CA LEU A 73 0.30 11.18 -1.80
C LEU A 73 -0.47 10.81 -0.54
N GLU A 74 -1.74 11.21 -0.48
CA GLU A 74 -2.65 10.89 0.62
C GLU A 74 -4.02 10.46 0.11
N ARG A 75 -4.58 9.38 0.68
CA ARG A 75 -5.93 8.90 0.40
C ARG A 75 -6.61 8.40 1.66
N THR A 76 -7.93 8.36 1.62
CA THR A 76 -8.79 7.85 2.69
C THR A 76 -9.89 7.02 2.06
N ASN A 77 -10.22 5.86 2.64
CA ASN A 77 -11.22 4.97 2.09
C ASN A 77 -12.62 5.60 2.04
N GLY A 78 -13.43 5.15 1.09
CA GLY A 78 -14.84 5.56 0.94
C GLY A 78 -15.03 7.00 0.42
N LEU A 79 -13.95 7.71 0.10
CA LEU A 79 -14.02 9.02 -0.55
C LEU A 79 -13.61 8.84 -2.02
N GLN A 80 -14.56 8.99 -2.94
CA GLN A 80 -14.27 9.13 -4.36
C GLN A 80 -14.23 10.61 -4.72
N ASP A 81 -13.29 10.97 -5.58
CA ASP A 81 -13.27 12.28 -6.20
C ASP A 81 -13.85 12.10 -7.60
N ASP A 82 -15.17 12.27 -7.70
CA ASP A 82 -15.98 11.99 -8.88
C ASP A 82 -15.78 12.98 -10.03
N THR A 83 -14.93 13.99 -9.83
CA THR A 83 -14.85 15.13 -10.74
C THR A 83 -13.99 14.87 -11.98
N VAL A 84 -13.19 13.80 -11.99
CA VAL A 84 -12.25 13.52 -13.09
C VAL A 84 -12.32 12.06 -13.50
N PRO A 85 -12.65 11.74 -14.78
CA PRO A 85 -12.47 10.40 -15.32
C PRO A 85 -11.00 10.00 -15.18
N ARG A 86 -10.71 8.99 -14.37
CA ARG A 86 -9.33 8.51 -14.16
C ARG A 86 -9.09 7.28 -15.01
N PRO A 87 -7.94 7.18 -15.70
CA PRO A 87 -7.50 5.91 -16.26
C PRO A 87 -7.41 4.88 -15.12
N ARG A 88 -7.87 3.66 -15.40
CA ARG A 88 -7.85 2.53 -14.46
C ARG A 88 -6.59 1.71 -14.73
N TRP A 89 -5.48 2.10 -14.11
CA TRP A 89 -4.19 1.42 -14.26
C TRP A 89 -4.23 0.05 -13.59
N LEU A 90 -4.95 -0.05 -12.48
CA LEU A 90 -5.10 -1.22 -11.64
C LEU A 90 -6.52 -1.75 -11.73
N ARG A 91 -6.67 -3.05 -11.43
CA ARG A 91 -7.98 -3.72 -11.38
C ARG A 91 -8.26 -4.18 -9.96
N PRO A 92 -9.35 -3.73 -9.32
CA PRO A 92 -9.74 -4.27 -8.03
C PRO A 92 -10.10 -5.76 -8.17
N VAL A 93 -9.74 -6.56 -7.18
CA VAL A 93 -10.08 -7.99 -7.16
C VAL A 93 -11.34 -8.17 -6.31
N ALA A 94 -12.42 -8.62 -6.94
CA ALA A 94 -13.64 -8.97 -6.22
C ALA A 94 -13.39 -10.17 -5.30
N LEU A 95 -13.66 -9.99 -4.00
CA LEU A 95 -13.50 -11.04 -3.00
C LEU A 95 -14.86 -11.69 -2.71
N PRO A 96 -14.96 -13.03 -2.57
CA PRO A 96 -16.24 -13.72 -2.44
C PRO A 96 -17.10 -13.34 -1.23
N ILE A 97 -16.53 -12.74 -0.18
CA ILE A 97 -17.21 -12.52 1.11
C ILE A 97 -17.91 -11.17 1.15
N SER A 98 -17.57 -10.29 0.21
CA SER A 98 -17.85 -8.86 0.32
C SER A 98 -18.18 -8.28 -1.06
N ALA A 99 -19.11 -8.90 -1.79
CA ALA A 99 -19.44 -8.49 -3.15
C ALA A 99 -19.92 -7.02 -3.23
N PHE A 100 -20.48 -6.49 -2.12
CA PHE A 100 -20.94 -5.11 -2.00
C PHE A 100 -19.85 -4.11 -1.58
N VAL A 101 -18.64 -4.58 -1.26
CA VAL A 101 -17.54 -3.68 -0.91
C VAL A 101 -16.85 -3.24 -2.19
N GLU A 102 -17.02 -1.98 -2.53
CA GLU A 102 -16.33 -1.32 -3.64
C GLU A 102 -14.84 -1.20 -3.34
N ARG A 103 -14.07 -2.20 -3.79
CA ARG A 103 -12.62 -2.28 -3.51
C ARG A 103 -11.81 -1.17 -4.20
N GLU A 104 -12.38 -0.50 -5.19
CA GLU A 104 -11.80 0.72 -5.78
C GLU A 104 -11.82 1.92 -4.80
N LEU A 105 -12.63 1.85 -3.75
CA LEU A 105 -12.67 2.85 -2.68
C LEU A 105 -11.73 2.55 -1.51
N CYS A 106 -10.92 1.50 -1.59
CA CYS A 106 -9.88 1.27 -0.58
C CYS A 106 -8.77 2.33 -0.70
N ALA A 107 -8.30 2.85 0.43
CA ALA A 107 -7.34 3.95 0.45
C ALA A 107 -6.03 3.59 -0.27
N GLU A 108 -5.54 2.36 -0.10
CA GLU A 108 -4.31 1.90 -0.74
C GLU A 108 -4.49 1.75 -2.26
N PHE A 109 -5.64 1.22 -2.70
CA PHE A 109 -5.96 1.10 -4.13
C PHE A 109 -5.95 2.47 -4.80
N GLN A 110 -6.70 3.43 -4.24
CA GLN A 110 -6.77 4.79 -4.76
C GLN A 110 -5.40 5.50 -4.75
N LEU A 111 -4.55 5.21 -3.76
CA LEU A 111 -3.23 5.82 -3.67
C LEU A 111 -2.29 5.26 -4.74
N LEU A 112 -2.32 3.94 -4.96
CA LEU A 112 -1.51 3.29 -6.00
C LEU A 112 -1.97 3.69 -7.41
N GLU A 113 -3.27 3.84 -7.65
CA GLU A 113 -3.81 4.43 -8.88
C GLU A 113 -3.29 5.84 -9.10
N ALA A 114 -3.34 6.69 -8.06
CA ALA A 114 -2.84 8.05 -8.14
C ALA A 114 -1.34 8.11 -8.44
N ALA A 115 -0.55 7.17 -7.88
CA ALA A 115 0.87 7.06 -8.18
C ALA A 115 1.12 6.66 -9.64
N CYS A 116 0.36 5.69 -10.17
CA CYS A 116 0.44 5.32 -11.59
C CYS A 116 0.16 6.50 -12.50
N GLU A 117 -0.86 7.30 -12.16
CA GLU A 117 -1.21 8.51 -12.91
C GLU A 117 -0.10 9.56 -12.89
N VAL A 118 0.51 9.82 -11.73
CA VAL A 118 1.64 10.76 -11.60
C VAL A 118 2.82 10.31 -12.47
N PHE A 119 3.16 9.03 -12.44
CA PHE A 119 4.27 8.49 -13.23
C PHE A 119 3.94 8.53 -14.72
N ALA A 120 2.73 8.15 -15.11
CA ALA A 120 2.32 8.15 -16.50
C ALA A 120 2.33 9.54 -17.13
N ARG A 121 1.82 10.57 -16.43
CA ARG A 121 1.86 11.96 -16.90
C ARG A 121 3.27 12.53 -17.03
N SER A 122 4.20 12.00 -16.25
CA SER A 122 5.58 12.50 -16.21
C SER A 122 6.47 11.89 -17.30
N ALA A 123 6.05 10.76 -17.88
CA ALA A 123 6.69 10.20 -19.06
C ALA A 123 6.46 11.13 -20.26
N SER A 124 7.46 11.96 -20.56
CA SER A 124 7.40 12.89 -21.68
C SER A 124 7.57 12.11 -22.99
N GLY A 125 6.63 12.24 -23.94
CA GLY A 125 6.84 11.78 -25.33
C GLY A 125 6.10 10.51 -25.79
N GLY A 126 5.09 10.03 -25.09
CA GLY A 126 4.27 8.91 -25.53
C GLY A 126 3.75 8.06 -24.37
N PRO A 127 3.05 6.94 -24.63
CA PRO A 127 2.71 6.00 -23.59
C PRO A 127 4.00 5.59 -22.85
N PRO A 128 4.05 5.68 -21.52
CA PRO A 128 5.25 5.40 -20.75
C PRO A 128 5.74 4.00 -21.11
N ALA A 129 7.01 3.85 -21.49
CA ALA A 129 7.66 2.55 -21.41
C ALA A 129 7.89 2.30 -19.91
N PRO A 130 7.10 1.44 -19.25
CA PRO A 130 7.11 1.39 -17.79
C PRO A 130 8.45 0.87 -17.22
N GLN A 131 9.26 0.26 -18.08
CA GLN A 131 10.62 -0.20 -17.83
C GLN A 131 11.64 0.92 -17.57
N ALA A 132 11.34 2.17 -17.93
CA ALA A 132 12.24 3.30 -17.74
C ALA A 132 12.20 3.88 -16.31
N ALA A 133 11.14 3.60 -15.54
CA ALA A 133 11.00 4.12 -14.18
C ALA A 133 11.95 3.41 -13.20
N ARG A 134 12.72 4.17 -12.41
CA ARG A 134 13.62 3.63 -11.38
C ARG A 134 13.49 4.41 -10.09
N GLY A 135 13.48 3.74 -8.94
CA GLY A 135 13.49 4.44 -7.66
C GLY A 135 12.77 3.69 -6.56
N SER A 136 12.07 4.43 -5.71
CA SER A 136 11.34 3.86 -4.58
C SER A 136 10.08 4.63 -4.23
N MET A 137 9.12 3.89 -3.69
CA MET A 137 7.91 4.40 -3.09
C MET A 137 7.68 3.68 -1.76
N ALA A 138 7.46 4.45 -0.70
CA ALA A 138 7.13 3.94 0.63
C ALA A 138 5.72 4.35 1.00
N LEU A 139 4.93 3.40 1.47
CA LEU A 139 3.52 3.57 1.79
C LEU A 139 3.25 3.22 3.26
N ALA A 140 2.50 4.07 3.94
CA ALA A 140 1.99 3.87 5.29
C ALA A 140 0.46 3.79 5.26
N VAL A 141 -0.12 2.75 5.86
CA VAL A 141 -1.57 2.53 5.93
C VAL A 141 -2.02 2.32 7.37
N THR A 142 -3.17 2.87 7.76
CA THR A 142 -3.76 2.58 9.07
C THR A 142 -4.58 1.29 9.03
N GLY A 143 -4.11 0.25 9.72
CA GLY A 143 -4.71 -1.07 9.71
C GLY A 143 -4.13 -2.02 8.66
N ALA A 144 -4.67 -3.23 8.60
CA ALA A 144 -4.22 -4.26 7.67
C ALA A 144 -4.87 -4.09 6.30
N SER A 145 -4.08 -4.18 5.23
CA SER A 145 -4.61 -4.16 3.86
C SER A 145 -5.45 -5.39 3.56
N CYS A 146 -6.56 -5.18 2.84
CA CYS A 146 -7.36 -6.27 2.30
C CYS A 146 -6.61 -7.00 1.17
N LEU A 147 -7.06 -8.21 0.83
CA LEU A 147 -6.45 -9.00 -0.25
C LEU A 147 -6.48 -8.29 -1.60
N SER A 148 -7.55 -7.54 -1.90
CA SER A 148 -7.62 -6.74 -3.13
C SER A 148 -6.53 -5.67 -3.20
N CYS A 149 -6.24 -4.97 -2.10
CA CYS A 149 -5.15 -4.00 -2.03
C CYS A 149 -3.77 -4.67 -2.16
N ALA A 150 -3.61 -5.87 -1.60
CA ALA A 150 -2.39 -6.65 -1.75
C ALA A 150 -2.15 -7.03 -3.23
N CYS A 151 -3.21 -7.44 -3.94
CA CYS A 151 -3.16 -7.67 -5.39
C CYS A 151 -2.88 -6.39 -6.18
N ALA A 152 -3.42 -5.25 -5.76
CA ALA A 152 -3.15 -3.95 -6.39
C ALA A 152 -1.67 -3.55 -6.25
N ALA A 153 -1.06 -3.79 -5.08
CA ALA A 153 0.38 -3.60 -4.89
C ALA A 153 1.21 -4.50 -5.82
N SER A 154 0.78 -5.75 -6.03
CA SER A 154 1.42 -6.63 -7.02
C SER A 154 1.27 -6.12 -8.45
N GLN A 155 0.09 -5.63 -8.83
CA GLN A 155 -0.14 -5.03 -10.16
C GLN A 155 0.73 -3.78 -10.36
N PHE A 156 0.83 -2.91 -9.35
CA PHE A 156 1.71 -1.75 -9.38
C PHE A 156 3.17 -2.14 -9.65
N ARG A 157 3.68 -3.20 -8.99
CA ARG A 157 5.04 -3.70 -9.25
C ARG A 157 5.24 -4.26 -10.65
N LEU A 158 4.21 -4.89 -11.22
CA LEU A 158 4.26 -5.37 -12.60
C LEU A 158 4.23 -4.22 -13.61
N LEU A 159 3.49 -3.14 -13.30
CA LEU A 159 3.48 -1.93 -14.10
C LEU A 159 4.80 -1.16 -13.97
N TRP A 160 5.39 -1.07 -12.79
CA TRP A 160 6.59 -0.24 -12.55
C TRP A 160 7.75 -1.09 -12.01
N PRO A 161 8.33 -2.00 -12.81
CA PRO A 161 9.26 -3.01 -12.31
C PRO A 161 10.56 -2.44 -11.74
N GLY A 162 10.97 -1.23 -12.13
CA GLY A 162 12.15 -0.56 -11.57
C GLY A 162 11.87 0.29 -10.33
N VAL A 163 10.60 0.42 -9.89
CA VAL A 163 10.22 1.15 -8.67
C VAL A 163 10.06 0.17 -7.52
N ARG A 164 10.91 0.28 -6.51
CA ARG A 164 10.78 -0.52 -5.28
C ARG A 164 9.60 -0.01 -4.45
N LEU A 165 8.66 -0.89 -4.16
CA LEU A 165 7.51 -0.58 -3.30
C LEU A 165 7.73 -1.18 -1.91
N SER A 166 7.61 -0.34 -0.89
CA SER A 166 7.56 -0.77 0.51
C SER A 166 6.25 -0.34 1.17
N VAL A 167 5.68 -1.20 2.01
CA VAL A 167 4.40 -0.97 2.69
C VAL A 167 4.58 -1.24 4.18
N GLY A 168 4.11 -0.31 5.01
CA GLY A 168 4.05 -0.49 6.45
C GLY A 168 2.66 -0.16 6.99
N MET A 169 2.26 -0.93 8.00
CA MET A 169 0.94 -0.83 8.61
C MET A 169 1.06 -0.22 10.00
N ILE A 170 0.24 0.80 10.27
CA ILE A 170 0.07 1.45 11.56
C ILE A 170 -1.15 0.82 12.21
N CYS A 171 -0.92 -0.13 13.12
CA CYS A 171 -1.96 -0.83 13.87
C CYS A 171 -2.29 -0.09 15.18
N ARG A 172 -3.54 -0.17 15.64
CA ARG A 172 -3.93 0.45 16.92
C ARG A 172 -3.33 -0.33 18.09
N ARG A 173 -2.93 0.37 19.17
CA ARG A 173 -2.53 -0.28 20.43
C ARG A 173 -3.71 -1.13 20.93
N GLY A 174 -3.52 -2.45 20.97
CA GLY A 174 -4.56 -3.44 21.29
C GLY A 174 -4.70 -4.53 20.23
N ASP A 175 -4.39 -4.21 18.97
CA ASP A 175 -4.18 -5.19 17.92
C ASP A 175 -2.75 -5.71 18.08
N ALA A 176 -2.56 -6.81 18.81
CA ALA A 176 -1.24 -7.32 19.12
C ALA A 176 -0.43 -7.59 17.83
N VAL A 177 0.70 -6.88 17.66
CA VAL A 177 1.92 -7.44 17.09
C VAL A 177 3.15 -6.82 17.77
N PRO A 178 3.73 -7.46 18.80
CA PRO A 178 5.16 -7.39 19.05
C PRO A 178 5.83 -8.51 18.25
N VAL A 179 6.57 -8.17 17.19
CA VAL A 179 7.65 -9.05 16.71
C VAL A 179 8.95 -8.23 16.75
N SER A 180 9.30 -7.84 17.97
CA SER A 180 10.68 -7.57 18.32
C SER A 180 11.33 -8.94 18.58
N GLN A 181 12.27 -9.31 17.72
CA GLN A 181 13.14 -10.50 17.75
C GLN A 181 12.56 -11.78 17.10
N ALA A 182 12.64 -11.87 15.78
CA ALA A 182 12.93 -13.16 15.15
C ALA A 182 14.46 -13.28 15.05
N PRO A 183 15.14 -14.15 15.84
CA PRO A 183 16.55 -14.44 15.65
C PRO A 183 16.79 -15.08 14.28
N ALA A 184 18.00 -14.89 13.77
CA ALA A 184 18.42 -15.33 12.44
C ALA A 184 18.06 -16.81 12.18
N MET A 185 17.54 -17.07 10.98
CA MET A 185 17.48 -18.41 10.40
C MET A 185 18.89 -19.03 10.38
N GLY A 186 19.11 -20.00 11.25
CA GLY A 186 20.18 -20.99 11.09
C GLY A 186 19.65 -22.15 10.24
N LEU A 187 19.74 -22.04 8.92
CA LEU A 187 19.64 -23.20 8.03
C LEU A 187 20.97 -23.94 8.13
N ALA A 188 21.04 -24.92 9.02
CA ALA A 188 22.12 -25.89 9.05
C ALA A 188 22.01 -26.75 7.78
N THR A 189 22.95 -26.57 6.85
CA THR A 189 23.19 -27.52 5.76
C THR A 189 23.80 -28.78 6.36
N ALA A 190 23.07 -29.89 6.33
CA ALA A 190 23.64 -31.20 6.61
C ALA A 190 24.49 -31.64 5.41
N SER A 191 25.80 -31.72 5.64
CA SER A 191 26.72 -32.43 4.75
C SER A 191 26.73 -33.90 5.17
N SER A 192 26.43 -34.79 4.23
CA SER A 192 26.67 -36.24 4.32
C SER A 192 27.04 -36.73 2.93
#